data_AF-A0A7X8R0P5-F1
#
_entry.id   AF-A0A7X8R0P5-F1
#
_cell.length_a   1.000
_cell.length_b   1.000
_cell.length_c   1.000
_cell.angle_alpha   90.00
_cell.angle_beta   90.00
_cell.angle_gamma   90.00
#
_symmetry.space_group_name_H-M   'P 1'
#
loop_
_entity.id
_entity.type
_entity.pdbx_description
1 polymer ?
#
loop_
_entity_poly.entity_id
_entity_poly.type
_entity_poly.pdbx_seq_one_letter_code
_entity_poly.pdbx_strand_id
1 'polypeptide(L)'
;MDAAIDVVKKTQAMSSDMQVSVELLNEKALKTNEATDKIVNEIFTLNEYMKEIKNIVDMIVAIAEQTNLLSLNAAIEAARAGEAGRGFAVVAEEVRTLADQSKNATVSINAIINKIQEKTTSAVNEAQNSSVIIKEQMQAVHVADNAFKSVISAMDDIESQINEVSLSINKILDSKDNTLNIMENLSAVSQEAAATVEEVSANTQDQIKSAESLSASAISLNKMASELDEAISFFKT
;
A
#
# COMPACT_ATOMS: atom_id res chain seq x y z
N MET A 1 -0.20 -24.90 -8.33
CA MET A 1 -1.09 -23.85 -8.88
C MET A 1 -1.97 -23.28 -7.80
N ASP A 2 -2.76 -24.14 -7.14
CA ASP A 2 -3.75 -23.72 -6.13
C ASP A 2 -3.14 -22.95 -4.97
N ALA A 3 -1.96 -23.35 -4.49
CA ALA A 3 -1.24 -22.61 -3.46
C ALA A 3 -0.83 -21.19 -3.90
N ALA A 4 -0.52 -20.99 -5.19
CA ALA A 4 -0.15 -19.67 -5.71
C ALA A 4 -1.41 -18.77 -5.85
N ILE A 5 -2.51 -19.33 -6.34
CA ILE A 5 -3.80 -18.64 -6.42
C ILE A 5 -4.32 -18.27 -5.03
N ASP A 6 -4.13 -19.16 -4.03
CA ASP A 6 -4.50 -18.88 -2.64
C ASP A 6 -3.69 -17.70 -2.06
N VAL A 7 -2.38 -17.65 -2.33
CA VAL A 7 -1.52 -16.52 -1.93
C VAL A 7 -1.95 -15.21 -2.59
N VAL A 8 -2.28 -15.24 -3.88
CA VAL A 8 -2.81 -14.07 -4.61
C VAL A 8 -4.10 -13.57 -3.95
N LYS A 9 -5.08 -14.45 -3.75
CA LYS A 9 -6.38 -14.11 -3.13
C LYS A 9 -6.22 -13.57 -1.71
N LYS A 10 -5.35 -14.19 -0.91
CA LYS A 10 -5.06 -13.73 0.44
C LYS A 10 -4.41 -12.34 0.45
N THR A 11 -3.52 -12.07 -0.51
CA THR A 11 -2.86 -10.76 -0.65
C THR A 11 -3.84 -9.68 -1.12
N GLN A 12 -4.73 -9.99 -2.06
CA GLN A 12 -5.82 -9.09 -2.48
C GLN A 12 -6.77 -8.78 -1.32
N ALA A 13 -7.21 -9.79 -0.57
CA ALA A 13 -8.07 -9.62 0.60
C ALA A 13 -7.42 -8.71 1.64
N MET A 14 -6.16 -8.99 1.99
CA MET A 14 -5.41 -8.16 2.93
C MET A 14 -5.25 -6.72 2.43
N SER A 15 -5.04 -6.52 1.13
CA SER A 15 -4.95 -5.18 0.51
C SER A 15 -6.29 -4.44 0.54
N SER A 16 -7.40 -5.15 0.38
CA SER A 16 -8.75 -4.58 0.52
C SER A 16 -9.06 -4.17 1.96
N ASP A 17 -8.71 -5.01 2.95
CA ASP A 17 -8.83 -4.66 4.37
C ASP A 17 -8.00 -3.42 4.73
N MET A 18 -6.81 -3.30 4.13
CA MET A 18 -5.95 -2.13 4.29
C MET A 18 -6.56 -0.87 3.64
N GLN A 19 -7.26 -0.97 2.51
CA GLN A 19 -7.99 0.16 1.93
C GLN A 19 -9.12 0.66 2.85
N VAL A 20 -9.89 -0.26 3.43
CA VAL A 20 -10.93 0.10 4.43
C VAL A 20 -10.31 0.81 5.63
N SER A 21 -9.15 0.33 6.09
CA SER A 21 -8.41 0.96 7.19
C SER A 21 -7.91 2.36 6.83
N VAL A 22 -7.43 2.56 5.59
CA VAL A 22 -7.01 3.85 5.05
C VAL A 22 -8.18 4.83 4.95
N GLU A 23 -9.34 4.37 4.49
CA GLU A 23 -10.56 5.19 4.42
C GLU A 23 -11.01 5.65 5.81
N LEU A 24 -10.97 4.73 6.79
CA LEU A 24 -11.24 5.07 8.20
C LEU A 24 -10.22 6.09 8.74
N LEU A 25 -8.93 5.94 8.44
CA LEU A 25 -7.91 6.92 8.85
C LEU A 25 -8.18 8.30 8.26
N ASN A 26 -8.63 8.37 7.01
CA ASN A 26 -8.99 9.63 6.37
C ASN A 26 -10.21 10.27 7.04
N GLU A 27 -11.25 9.49 7.34
CA GLU A 27 -12.42 9.96 8.09
C GLU A 27 -12.02 10.51 9.48
N LYS A 28 -11.14 9.80 10.19
CA LYS A 28 -10.64 10.24 11.49
C LYS A 28 -9.79 11.51 11.39
N ALA A 29 -8.95 11.64 10.36
CA ALA A 29 -8.17 12.85 10.12
C ALA A 29 -9.07 14.07 9.92
N LEU A 30 -10.15 13.94 9.13
CA LEU A 30 -11.14 14.99 8.94
C LEU A 30 -11.82 15.39 10.26
N LYS A 31 -12.27 14.41 11.05
CA LYS A 31 -12.87 14.66 12.38
C LYS A 31 -11.90 15.34 13.34
N THR A 32 -10.62 14.98 13.32
CA THR A 32 -9.59 15.64 14.13
C THR A 32 -9.38 17.09 13.68
N ASN A 33 -9.39 17.36 12.38
CA ASN A 33 -9.29 18.73 11.88
C ASN A 33 -10.51 19.58 12.30
N GLU A 34 -11.73 19.06 12.16
CA GLU A 34 -12.95 19.74 12.64
C GLU A 34 -12.92 20.01 14.15
N ALA A 35 -12.42 19.06 14.95
CA ALA A 35 -12.26 19.25 16.39
C ALA A 35 -11.22 20.34 16.71
N THR A 36 -10.14 20.40 15.94
CA THR A 36 -9.09 21.43 16.07
C THR A 36 -9.65 22.80 15.73
N ASP A 37 -10.42 22.93 14.65
CA ASP A 37 -11.08 24.19 14.26
C ASP A 37 -12.08 24.67 15.33
N LYS A 38 -12.82 23.76 15.95
CA LYS A 38 -13.69 24.08 17.10
C LYS A 38 -12.90 24.61 18.28
N ILE A 39 -11.79 23.97 18.63
CA ILE A 39 -10.91 24.44 19.72
C ILE A 39 -10.39 25.85 19.43
N VAL A 40 -9.97 26.12 18.20
CA VAL A 40 -9.52 27.46 17.79
C VAL A 40 -10.63 28.50 17.97
N ASN A 41 -11.86 28.20 17.56
CA ASN A 41 -13.00 29.09 17.75
C ASN A 41 -13.32 29.34 19.23
N GLU A 42 -13.31 28.30 20.07
CA GLU A 42 -13.50 28.45 21.52
C GLU A 42 -12.42 29.33 22.15
N ILE A 43 -11.17 29.22 21.69
CA ILE A 43 -10.07 30.09 22.14
C ILE A 43 -10.29 31.54 21.69
N PHE A 44 -10.80 31.77 20.48
CA PHE A 44 -11.18 33.12 20.04
C PHE A 44 -12.26 33.72 20.93
N THR A 45 -13.32 32.97 21.24
CA THR A 45 -14.37 33.41 22.16
C THR A 45 -13.82 33.71 23.56
N LEU A 46 -12.93 32.86 24.07
CA LEU A 46 -12.26 33.09 25.35
C LEU A 46 -11.44 34.40 25.33
N ASN A 47 -10.72 34.68 24.24
CA ASN A 47 -9.97 35.92 24.09
C ASN A 47 -10.88 37.17 24.11
N GLU A 48 -12.08 37.09 23.53
CA GLU A 48 -13.07 38.18 23.62
C GLU A 48 -13.56 38.38 25.05
N TYR A 49 -13.90 37.30 25.78
CA TYR A 49 -14.24 37.40 27.20
C TYR A 49 -13.11 37.98 28.04
N MET A 50 -11.85 37.64 27.76
CA MET A 50 -10.71 38.21 28.45
C MET A 50 -10.57 39.73 28.20
N LYS A 51 -10.92 40.22 27.00
CA LYS A 51 -10.95 41.66 26.69
C LYS A 51 -12.07 42.36 27.47
N GLU A 52 -13.25 41.76 27.56
CA GLU A 52 -14.36 42.30 28.35
C GLU A 52 -14.00 42.40 29.84
N ILE A 53 -13.42 41.33 30.40
CA ILE A 53 -12.95 41.32 31.80
C ILE A 53 -11.90 42.40 32.01
N LYS A 54 -10.97 42.60 31.07
CA LYS A 54 -9.98 43.66 31.15
C LYS A 54 -10.61 45.05 31.24
N ASN A 55 -11.62 45.33 30.42
CA ASN A 55 -12.35 46.60 30.47
C ASN A 55 -13.04 46.82 31.83
N ILE A 56 -13.61 45.77 32.42
CA ILE A 56 -14.22 45.82 33.76
C ILE A 56 -13.17 46.10 34.82
N VAL A 57 -12.02 45.42 34.75
CA VAL A 57 -10.90 45.60 35.68
C VAL A 57 -10.36 47.03 35.60
N ASP A 58 -10.17 47.58 34.40
CA ASP A 58 -9.71 48.95 34.20
C ASP A 58 -10.72 49.98 34.76
N MET A 59 -12.02 49.70 34.66
CA MET A 59 -13.07 50.50 35.29
C MET A 59 -12.99 50.44 36.82
N ILE A 60 -12.75 49.26 37.41
CA ILE A 60 -12.59 49.11 38.86
C ILE A 60 -11.35 49.86 39.35
N VAL A 61 -10.25 49.86 38.59
CA VAL A 61 -9.06 50.67 38.90
C VAL A 61 -9.42 52.15 38.95
N ALA A 62 -10.14 52.66 37.95
CA ALA A 62 -10.59 54.05 37.93
C ALA A 62 -11.50 54.40 39.11
N ILE A 63 -12.42 53.51 39.48
CA ILE A 63 -13.29 53.68 40.67
C ILE A 63 -12.46 53.68 41.95
N ALA A 64 -11.49 52.77 42.09
CA ALA A 64 -10.61 52.71 43.25
C ALA A 64 -9.77 53.99 43.38
N GLU A 65 -9.22 54.52 42.28
CA GLU A 65 -8.48 55.78 42.28
C GLU A 65 -9.36 56.98 42.66
N GLN A 66 -10.58 57.04 42.11
CA GLN A 66 -11.54 58.09 42.46
C GLN A 66 -11.98 57.99 43.94
N THR A 67 -12.19 56.78 44.44
CA THR A 67 -12.57 56.52 45.85
C THR A 67 -11.42 56.91 46.79
N ASN A 68 -10.19 56.58 46.41
CA ASN A 68 -8.99 56.99 47.13
C ASN A 68 -8.92 58.52 47.23
N LEU A 69 -9.12 59.22 46.11
CA LEU A 69 -9.10 60.69 46.06
C LEU A 69 -10.25 61.32 46.87
N LEU A 70 -11.46 60.73 46.83
CA LEU A 70 -12.59 61.15 47.66
C LEU A 70 -12.29 60.98 49.16
N SER A 71 -11.73 59.82 49.53
CA SER A 71 -11.40 59.51 50.91
C SER A 71 -10.30 60.42 51.47
N LEU A 72 -9.33 60.79 50.64
CA LEU A 72 -8.30 61.76 50.98
C LEU A 72 -8.90 63.15 51.24
N ASN A 73 -9.80 63.62 50.37
CA ASN A 73 -10.49 64.88 50.57
C ASN A 73 -11.36 64.87 51.85
N ALA A 74 -12.02 63.75 52.13
CA ALA A 74 -12.81 63.57 53.36
C ALA A 74 -11.92 63.56 54.61
N ALA A 75 -10.74 62.93 54.56
CA ALA A 75 -9.77 62.94 55.66
C ALA A 75 -9.23 64.35 55.93
N ILE A 76 -8.97 65.13 54.87
CA ILE A 76 -8.56 66.54 54.98
C ILE A 76 -9.66 67.38 55.66
N GLU A 77 -10.91 67.25 55.22
CA GLU A 77 -12.02 68.04 55.78
C GLU A 77 -12.37 67.61 57.22
N ALA A 78 -12.23 66.31 57.53
CA ALA A 78 -12.37 65.79 58.89
C ALA A 78 -11.28 66.34 59.83
N ALA A 79 -10.03 66.45 59.36
CA ALA A 79 -8.95 67.10 60.11
C ALA A 79 -9.21 68.59 60.33
N ARG A 80 -9.83 69.26 59.34
CA ARG A 80 -10.20 70.68 59.41
C ARG A 80 -11.31 70.97 60.42
N ALA A 81 -12.21 70.01 60.65
CA ALA A 81 -13.27 70.09 61.67
C ALA A 81 -12.80 69.82 63.11
N GLY A 82 -11.51 69.50 63.31
CA GLY A 82 -10.93 69.30 64.65
C GLY A 82 -11.55 68.12 65.41
N GLU A 83 -11.88 68.31 66.70
CA GLU A 83 -12.45 67.25 67.54
C GLU A 83 -13.79 66.70 67.01
N ALA A 84 -14.61 67.55 66.36
CA ALA A 84 -15.90 67.14 65.80
C ALA A 84 -15.78 66.20 64.58
N GLY A 85 -14.64 66.23 63.88
CA GLY A 85 -14.37 65.40 62.69
C GLY A 85 -13.66 64.08 62.98
N ARG A 86 -13.29 63.81 64.24
CA ARG A 86 -12.40 62.69 64.61
C ARG A 86 -12.94 61.31 64.23
N GLY A 87 -14.26 61.10 64.35
CA GLY A 87 -14.91 59.86 63.89
C GLY A 87 -14.95 59.73 62.37
N PHE A 88 -15.17 60.84 61.64
CA PHE A 88 -15.14 60.88 60.18
C PHE A 88 -13.74 60.63 59.62
N ALA A 89 -12.69 61.09 60.30
CA ALA A 89 -11.30 60.86 59.90
C ALA A 89 -10.94 59.37 59.90
N VAL A 90 -11.40 58.60 60.90
CA VAL A 90 -11.18 57.15 60.98
C VAL A 90 -11.88 56.43 59.83
N VAL A 91 -13.13 56.79 59.53
CA VAL A 91 -13.88 56.21 58.40
C VAL A 91 -13.20 56.55 57.07
N ALA A 92 -12.75 57.79 56.89
CA ALA A 92 -12.06 58.21 55.67
C ALA A 92 -10.75 57.42 55.44
N GLU A 93 -9.97 57.17 56.48
CA GLU A 93 -8.73 56.38 56.39
C GLU A 93 -9.01 54.89 56.09
N GLU A 94 -10.08 54.32 56.65
CA GLU A 94 -10.49 52.95 56.34
C GLU A 94 -10.95 52.82 54.87
N VAL A 95 -11.72 53.79 54.37
CA VAL A 95 -12.13 53.84 52.95
C VAL A 95 -10.91 53.99 52.03
N ARG A 96 -9.92 54.80 52.42
CA ARG A 96 -8.64 54.94 51.70
C ARG A 96 -7.90 53.61 51.60
N THR A 97 -7.81 52.90 52.71
CA THR A 97 -7.17 51.59 52.79
C THR A 97 -7.89 50.56 51.91
N LEU A 98 -9.22 50.53 51.93
CA LEU A 98 -10.01 49.66 51.05
C LEU A 98 -9.83 49.99 49.57
N ALA A 99 -9.73 51.28 49.21
CA ALA A 99 -9.47 51.71 47.84
C ALA A 99 -8.09 51.24 47.34
N ASP A 100 -7.04 51.38 48.16
CA ASP A 100 -5.70 50.89 47.83
C ASP A 100 -5.65 49.36 47.72
N GLN A 101 -6.35 48.64 48.61
CA GLN A 101 -6.49 47.18 48.51
C GLN A 101 -7.20 46.76 47.21
N SER A 102 -8.28 47.46 46.84
CA SER A 102 -9.02 47.21 45.59
C SER A 102 -8.13 47.42 44.35
N LYS A 103 -7.32 48.49 44.35
CA LYS A 103 -6.33 48.76 43.30
C LYS A 103 -5.28 47.64 43.19
N ASN A 104 -4.73 47.19 44.32
CA ASN A 104 -3.75 46.10 44.32
C ASN A 104 -4.34 44.76 43.84
N ALA A 105 -5.59 44.48 44.21
CA ALA A 105 -6.31 43.30 43.73
C ALA A 105 -6.51 43.35 42.20
N THR A 106 -6.90 44.50 41.66
CA THR A 106 -7.07 44.67 40.20
C THR A 106 -5.76 44.56 39.42
N VAL A 107 -4.62 45.02 39.96
CA VAL A 107 -3.29 44.76 39.37
C VAL A 107 -3.01 43.26 39.27
N SER A 108 -3.33 42.50 40.32
CA SER A 108 -3.15 41.05 40.34
C SER A 108 -4.04 40.34 39.31
N ILE A 109 -5.30 40.79 39.18
CA ILE A 109 -6.23 40.27 38.15
C ILE A 109 -5.68 40.58 36.75
N ASN A 110 -5.21 41.80 36.49
CA ASN A 110 -4.60 42.17 35.20
C ASN A 110 -3.40 41.28 34.84
N ALA A 111 -2.56 40.92 35.81
CA ALA A 111 -1.47 39.98 35.60
C ALA A 111 -1.96 38.58 35.21
N ILE A 112 -3.07 38.10 35.80
CA ILE A 112 -3.70 36.82 35.46
C ILE A 112 -4.29 36.89 34.04
N ILE A 113 -4.97 37.98 33.69
CA ILE A 113 -5.55 38.18 32.34
C ILE A 113 -4.46 38.08 31.27
N ASN A 114 -3.33 38.78 31.45
CA ASN A 114 -2.22 38.74 30.51
C ASN A 114 -1.64 37.33 30.36
N LYS A 115 -1.50 36.58 31.46
CA LYS A 115 -1.05 35.17 31.42
C LYS A 115 -2.02 34.27 30.66
N ILE A 116 -3.33 34.46 30.83
CA ILE A 116 -4.34 33.72 30.09
C ILE A 116 -4.24 34.05 28.59
N GLN A 117 -4.10 35.33 28.22
CA GLN A 117 -3.91 35.75 26.83
C GLN A 117 -2.65 35.16 26.16
N GLU A 118 -1.55 35.07 26.90
CA GLU A 118 -0.34 34.41 26.42
C GLU A 118 -0.58 32.91 26.18
N LYS A 119 -1.27 32.24 27.11
CA LYS A 119 -1.60 30.81 26.98
C LYS A 119 -2.59 30.53 25.86
N THR A 120 -3.59 31.37 25.65
CA THR A 120 -4.53 31.22 24.54
C THR A 120 -3.84 31.43 23.19
N THR A 121 -2.94 32.42 23.08
CA THR A 121 -2.14 32.64 21.87
C THR A 121 -1.26 31.43 21.56
N SER A 122 -0.58 30.88 22.57
CA SER A 122 0.21 29.65 22.42
C SER A 122 -0.67 28.48 21.97
N ALA A 123 -1.87 28.32 22.52
CA ALA A 123 -2.78 27.24 22.16
C ALA A 123 -3.28 27.34 20.71
N VAL A 124 -3.52 28.56 20.19
CA VAL A 124 -3.86 28.77 18.77
C VAL A 124 -2.70 28.36 17.85
N ASN A 125 -1.47 28.72 18.20
CA ASN A 125 -0.29 28.33 17.40
C ASN A 125 -0.12 26.80 17.35
N GLU A 126 -0.30 26.12 18.48
CA GLU A 126 -0.26 24.65 18.54
C GLU A 126 -1.38 23.99 17.72
N ALA A 127 -2.58 24.57 17.75
CA ALA A 127 -3.70 24.11 16.94
C ALA A 127 -3.44 24.29 15.43
N GLN A 128 -2.85 25.41 15.02
CA GLN A 128 -2.43 25.65 13.64
C GLN A 128 -1.36 24.65 13.18
N ASN A 129 -0.36 24.40 14.03
CA ASN A 129 0.66 23.38 13.76
C ASN A 129 0.02 21.98 13.63
N SER A 130 -0.94 21.66 14.49
CA SER A 130 -1.70 20.40 14.40
C SER A 130 -2.45 20.27 13.08
N SER A 131 -3.06 21.36 12.57
CA SER A 131 -3.72 21.35 11.25
C SER A 131 -2.74 21.08 10.10
N VAL A 132 -1.52 21.62 10.15
CA VAL A 132 -0.45 21.31 9.18
C VAL A 132 -0.09 19.83 9.23
N ILE A 133 0.15 19.27 10.43
CA ILE A 133 0.49 17.86 10.60
C ILE A 133 -0.64 16.94 10.09
N ILE A 134 -1.90 17.28 10.35
CA ILE A 134 -3.05 16.50 9.85
C ILE A 134 -3.08 16.51 8.32
N LYS A 135 -2.77 17.63 7.68
CA LYS A 135 -2.70 17.72 6.21
C LYS A 135 -1.58 16.84 5.63
N GLU A 136 -0.40 16.85 6.24
CA GLU A 136 0.71 15.96 5.86
C GLU A 136 0.34 14.48 6.06
N GLN A 137 -0.34 14.16 7.17
CA GLN A 137 -0.86 12.83 7.44
C GLN A 137 -1.85 12.38 6.36
N MET A 138 -2.79 13.23 5.96
CA MET A 138 -3.74 12.91 4.87
C MET A 138 -3.02 12.61 3.55
N GLN A 139 -1.96 13.35 3.24
CA GLN A 139 -1.15 13.08 2.05
C GLN A 139 -0.45 11.71 2.14
N ALA A 140 0.13 11.36 3.28
CA ALA A 140 0.76 10.06 3.50
C ALA A 140 -0.25 8.91 3.38
N VAL A 141 -1.45 9.08 3.94
CA VAL A 141 -2.56 8.13 3.83
C VAL A 141 -2.99 7.94 2.37
N HIS A 142 -3.07 9.02 1.59
CA HIS A 142 -3.38 8.94 0.16
C HIS A 142 -2.29 8.20 -0.65
N VAL A 143 -1.01 8.36 -0.30
CA VAL A 143 0.08 7.58 -0.91
C VAL A 143 -0.06 6.09 -0.59
N ALA A 144 -0.40 5.75 0.67
CA ALA A 144 -0.65 4.37 1.07
C ALA A 144 -1.85 3.74 0.32
N ASP A 145 -2.96 4.47 0.17
CA ASP A 145 -4.12 4.03 -0.62
C ASP A 145 -3.73 3.62 -2.04
N ASN A 146 -2.97 4.49 -2.72
CA ASN A 146 -2.52 4.22 -4.08
C ASN A 146 -1.57 3.01 -4.15
N ALA A 147 -0.69 2.85 -3.16
CA ALA A 147 0.18 1.69 -3.09
C ALA A 147 -0.62 0.38 -2.96
N PHE A 148 -1.66 0.35 -2.13
CA PHE A 148 -2.53 -0.83 -2.01
C PHE A 148 -3.33 -1.11 -3.29
N LYS A 149 -3.81 -0.06 -4.00
CA LYS A 149 -4.42 -0.21 -5.33
C LYS A 149 -3.45 -0.84 -6.33
N SER A 150 -2.20 -0.40 -6.34
CA SER A 150 -1.16 -0.98 -7.20
C SER A 150 -0.86 -2.44 -6.84
N VAL A 151 -0.86 -2.80 -5.56
CA VAL A 151 -0.69 -4.20 -5.12
C VAL A 151 -1.83 -5.07 -5.64
N ILE A 152 -3.09 -4.63 -5.52
CA ILE A 152 -4.25 -5.37 -6.06
C ILE A 152 -4.10 -5.60 -7.56
N SER A 153 -3.80 -4.54 -8.33
CA SER A 153 -3.60 -4.66 -9.78
C SER A 153 -2.46 -5.63 -10.13
N ALA A 154 -1.34 -5.58 -9.42
CA ALA A 154 -0.22 -6.51 -9.64
C ALA A 154 -0.60 -7.96 -9.30
N MET A 155 -1.45 -8.17 -8.31
CA MET A 155 -1.97 -9.50 -7.97
C MET A 155 -2.92 -10.04 -9.06
N ASP A 156 -3.75 -9.18 -9.66
CA ASP A 156 -4.60 -9.55 -10.80
C ASP A 156 -3.75 -9.99 -12.01
N ASP A 157 -2.67 -9.27 -12.30
CA ASP A 157 -1.72 -9.62 -13.37
C ASP A 157 -1.05 -10.98 -13.11
N ILE A 158 -0.66 -11.24 -11.86
CA ILE A 158 -0.08 -12.53 -11.46
C ILE A 158 -1.11 -13.65 -11.61
N GLU A 159 -2.37 -13.44 -11.24
CA GLU A 159 -3.43 -14.43 -11.45
C GLU A 159 -3.58 -14.80 -12.93
N SER A 160 -3.58 -13.78 -13.81
CA SER A 160 -3.64 -13.98 -15.26
C SER A 160 -2.45 -14.81 -15.77
N GLN A 161 -1.23 -14.47 -15.36
CA GLN A 161 -0.03 -15.23 -15.75
C GLN A 161 -0.05 -16.67 -15.25
N ILE A 162 -0.53 -16.91 -14.03
CA ILE A 162 -0.71 -18.27 -13.50
C ILE A 162 -1.67 -19.06 -14.41
N ASN A 163 -2.79 -18.46 -14.83
CA ASN A 163 -3.72 -19.11 -15.74
C ASN A 163 -3.10 -19.42 -17.11
N GLU A 164 -2.31 -18.52 -17.68
CA GLU A 164 -1.59 -18.76 -18.95
C GLU A 164 -0.57 -19.91 -18.84
N VAL A 165 0.15 -19.98 -17.72
CA VAL A 165 1.07 -21.10 -17.43
C VAL A 165 0.28 -22.41 -17.34
N SER A 166 -0.93 -22.40 -16.78
CA SER A 166 -1.82 -23.57 -16.71
C SER A 166 -2.10 -24.13 -18.09
N LEU A 167 -2.53 -23.25 -18.99
CA LEU A 167 -2.88 -23.60 -20.36
C LEU A 167 -1.65 -24.11 -21.12
N SER A 168 -0.49 -23.53 -20.87
CA SER A 168 0.77 -23.96 -21.46
C SER A 168 1.19 -25.35 -20.99
N ILE A 169 1.02 -25.66 -19.70
CA ILE A 169 1.28 -27.00 -19.14
C ILE A 169 0.36 -28.04 -19.78
N ASN A 170 -0.93 -27.74 -19.95
CA ASN A 170 -1.86 -28.67 -20.61
C ASN A 170 -1.44 -28.95 -22.05
N LYS A 171 -1.04 -27.93 -22.82
CA LYS A 171 -0.51 -28.13 -24.18
C LYS A 171 0.75 -28.99 -24.22
N ILE A 172 1.63 -28.85 -23.21
CA ILE A 172 2.83 -29.69 -23.09
C ILE A 172 2.44 -31.15 -22.83
N LEU A 173 1.45 -31.39 -21.96
CA LEU A 173 0.95 -32.74 -21.69
C LEU A 173 0.37 -33.39 -22.95
N ASP A 174 -0.45 -32.66 -23.70
CA ASP A 174 -1.00 -33.14 -24.99
C ASP A 174 0.10 -33.47 -26.00
N SER A 175 1.10 -32.58 -26.13
CA SER A 175 2.24 -32.80 -27.03
C SER A 175 3.11 -33.98 -26.59
N LYS A 176 3.24 -34.21 -25.27
CA LYS A 176 3.95 -35.37 -24.71
C LYS A 176 3.24 -36.66 -25.09
N ASP A 177 1.92 -36.73 -24.95
CA ASP A 177 1.13 -37.92 -25.29
C ASP A 177 1.15 -38.19 -26.81
N ASN A 178 1.04 -37.16 -27.65
CA ASN A 178 1.18 -37.34 -29.10
C ASN A 178 2.58 -37.86 -29.50
N THR A 179 3.63 -37.35 -28.85
CA THR A 179 5.00 -37.80 -29.08
C THR A 179 5.19 -39.27 -28.71
N LEU A 180 4.61 -39.70 -27.59
CA LEU A 180 4.62 -41.11 -27.18
C LEU A 180 3.95 -42.01 -28.24
N ASN A 181 2.78 -41.62 -28.75
CA ASN A 181 2.08 -42.37 -29.79
C ASN A 181 2.90 -42.47 -31.10
N ILE A 182 3.60 -41.39 -31.49
CA ILE A 182 4.48 -41.41 -32.67
C ILE A 182 5.67 -42.36 -32.43
N MET A 183 6.26 -42.36 -31.24
CA MET A 183 7.36 -43.26 -30.89
C MET A 183 6.94 -44.74 -30.91
N GLU A 184 5.73 -45.06 -30.44
CA GLU A 184 5.18 -46.42 -30.53
C GLU A 184 5.01 -46.87 -31.99
N ASN A 185 4.43 -46.02 -32.84
CA ASN A 185 4.30 -46.31 -34.27
C ASN A 185 5.67 -46.48 -34.95
N LEU A 186 6.63 -45.62 -34.61
CA LEU A 186 7.99 -45.70 -35.16
C LEU A 186 8.69 -47.01 -34.75
N SER A 187 8.46 -47.48 -33.51
CA SER A 187 8.96 -48.77 -33.06
C SER A 187 8.37 -49.93 -33.87
N ALA A 188 7.06 -49.89 -34.14
CA ALA A 188 6.39 -50.90 -34.96
C ALA A 188 6.94 -50.93 -36.41
N VAL A 189 7.07 -49.76 -37.05
CA VAL A 189 7.66 -49.64 -38.40
C VAL A 189 9.10 -50.12 -38.42
N SER A 190 9.89 -49.83 -37.38
CA SER A 190 11.28 -50.29 -37.29
C SER A 190 11.38 -51.81 -37.18
N GLN A 191 10.46 -52.45 -36.46
CA GLN A 191 10.37 -53.92 -36.37
C GLN A 191 9.98 -54.55 -37.71
N GLU A 192 9.01 -53.96 -38.43
CA GLU A 192 8.60 -54.42 -39.77
C GLU A 192 9.75 -54.26 -40.79
N ALA A 193 10.47 -53.15 -40.73
CA ALA A 193 11.63 -52.91 -41.58
C ALA A 193 12.74 -53.94 -41.32
N ALA A 194 13.01 -54.29 -40.05
CA ALA A 194 13.97 -55.32 -39.69
C ALA A 194 13.56 -56.70 -40.25
N ALA A 195 12.29 -57.08 -40.11
CA ALA A 195 11.76 -58.34 -40.67
C ALA A 195 11.86 -58.37 -42.21
N THR A 196 11.56 -57.26 -42.88
CA THR A 196 11.69 -57.13 -44.34
C THR A 196 13.14 -57.30 -44.79
N VAL A 197 14.10 -56.73 -44.05
CA VAL A 197 15.54 -56.88 -44.33
C VAL A 197 15.98 -58.34 -44.20
N GLU A 198 15.49 -59.06 -43.19
CA GLU A 198 15.75 -60.50 -43.03
C GLU A 198 15.21 -61.30 -44.23
N GLU A 199 13.98 -61.02 -44.67
CA GLU A 199 13.36 -61.69 -45.82
C GLU A 199 14.12 -61.41 -47.13
N VAL A 200 14.49 -60.15 -47.38
CA VAL A 200 15.30 -59.77 -48.56
C VAL A 200 16.65 -60.47 -48.54
N SER A 201 17.29 -60.56 -47.37
CA SER A 201 18.58 -61.25 -47.23
C SER A 201 18.45 -62.75 -47.53
N ALA A 202 17.37 -63.40 -47.06
CA ALA A 202 17.09 -64.80 -47.36
C ALA A 202 16.83 -65.02 -48.86
N ASN A 203 15.98 -64.20 -49.47
CA ASN A 203 15.69 -64.26 -50.91
C ASN A 203 16.94 -64.02 -51.77
N THR A 204 17.81 -63.09 -51.36
CA THR A 204 19.10 -62.84 -52.02
C THR A 204 19.98 -64.09 -51.97
N GLN A 205 20.01 -64.80 -50.83
CA GLN A 205 20.77 -66.03 -50.68
C GLN A 205 20.26 -67.15 -51.60
N ASP A 206 18.94 -67.27 -51.79
CA ASP A 206 18.35 -68.26 -52.69
C ASP A 206 18.52 -67.88 -54.17
N GLN A 207 18.52 -66.58 -54.50
CA GLN A 207 18.89 -66.09 -55.83
C GLN A 207 20.34 -66.43 -56.17
N ILE A 208 21.26 -66.30 -55.22
CA ILE A 208 22.68 -66.70 -55.41
C ILE A 208 22.76 -68.20 -55.75
N LYS A 209 22.11 -69.07 -54.98
CA LYS A 209 22.09 -70.53 -55.26
C LYS A 209 21.49 -70.85 -56.64
N SER A 210 20.44 -70.13 -57.02
CA SER A 210 19.79 -70.30 -58.33
C SER A 210 20.72 -69.87 -59.47
N ALA A 211 21.44 -68.75 -59.30
CA ALA A 211 22.44 -68.28 -60.25
C ALA A 211 23.63 -69.25 -60.39
N GLU A 212 24.10 -69.84 -59.28
CA GLU A 212 25.11 -70.89 -59.29
C GLU A 212 24.63 -72.13 -60.07
N SER A 213 23.39 -72.57 -59.83
CA SER A 213 22.78 -73.70 -60.54
C SER A 213 22.60 -73.44 -62.03
N LEU A 214 22.21 -72.22 -62.39
CA LEU A 214 22.10 -71.79 -63.79
C LEU A 214 23.47 -71.77 -64.49
N SER A 215 24.49 -71.25 -63.81
CA SER A 215 25.87 -71.27 -64.31
C SER A 215 26.37 -72.70 -64.56
N ALA A 216 26.15 -73.60 -63.60
CA ALA A 216 26.49 -75.02 -63.75
C ALA A 216 25.75 -75.68 -64.92
N SER A 217 24.47 -75.37 -65.10
CA SER A 217 23.66 -75.87 -66.22
C SER A 217 24.16 -75.35 -67.56
N ALA A 218 24.54 -74.06 -67.63
CA ALA A 218 25.11 -73.46 -68.84
C ALA A 218 26.46 -74.10 -69.22
N ILE A 219 27.32 -74.40 -68.24
CA ILE A 219 28.57 -75.15 -68.45
C ILE A 219 28.26 -76.55 -69.00
N SER A 220 27.31 -77.27 -68.40
CA SER A 220 26.91 -78.60 -68.86
C SER A 220 26.33 -78.57 -70.27
N LEU A 221 25.51 -77.58 -70.60
CA LEU A 221 24.92 -77.40 -71.92
C LEU A 221 26.00 -77.11 -72.98
N ASN A 222 26.97 -76.26 -72.65
CA ASN A 222 28.11 -75.97 -73.52
C ASN A 222 28.94 -77.23 -73.79
N LYS A 223 29.19 -78.05 -72.74
CA LYS A 223 29.87 -79.34 -72.87
C LYS A 223 29.11 -80.28 -73.82
N MET A 224 27.80 -80.45 -73.61
CA MET A 224 26.97 -81.29 -74.49
C MET A 224 26.96 -80.79 -75.93
N ALA A 225 26.91 -79.46 -76.15
CA ALA A 225 26.99 -78.88 -77.48
C ALA A 225 28.34 -79.16 -78.16
N SER A 226 29.45 -79.08 -77.41
CA SER A 226 30.79 -79.43 -77.90
C SER A 226 30.90 -80.92 -78.25
N GLU A 227 30.38 -81.81 -77.39
CA GLU A 227 30.36 -83.26 -77.64
C GLU A 227 29.51 -83.61 -78.88
N LEU A 228 28.39 -82.91 -79.09
CA LEU A 228 27.56 -83.08 -80.27
C LEU A 228 28.24 -82.59 -81.55
N ASP A 229 28.93 -81.45 -81.51
CA ASP A 229 29.70 -80.92 -82.65
C ASP A 229 30.83 -81.88 -83.05
N GLU A 230 31.55 -82.43 -82.05
CA GLU A 230 32.56 -83.47 -82.25
C GLU A 230 31.97 -84.73 -82.90
N ALA A 231 30.82 -85.21 -82.40
CA ALA A 231 30.14 -86.38 -82.97
C ALA A 231 29.68 -86.16 -84.44
N ILE A 232 29.18 -84.96 -84.77
CA ILE A 232 28.77 -84.62 -86.15
C ILE A 232 30.00 -84.48 -87.07
N SER A 233 31.14 -84.02 -86.56
CA SER A 233 32.37 -83.90 -87.35
C SER A 233 32.83 -85.23 -87.96
N PHE A 234 32.55 -86.35 -87.29
CA PHE A 234 32.83 -87.70 -87.79
C PHE A 234 32.01 -88.06 -89.04
N PHE A 235 30.81 -87.49 -89.18
CA PHE A 235 29.92 -87.69 -90.34
C PHE A 235 30.11 -86.65 -91.45
N LYS A 236 30.95 -85.63 -91.23
CA LYS A 236 31.44 -84.73 -92.29
C LYS A 236 32.62 -85.38 -93.02
N THR A 237 32.35 -86.49 -93.71
CA THR A 237 33.21 -87.05 -94.77
C THR A 237 32.32 -87.42 -95.94
#